data_AF-A0AAU0USA4-F1
#
_entry.id   AF-A0AAU0USA4-F1
#
_cell.length_a   1.000
_cell.length_b   1.000
_cell.length_c   1.000
_cell.angle_alpha   90.00
_cell.angle_beta   90.00
_cell.angle_gamma   90.00
#
_symmetry.space_group_name_H-M   'P 1'
#
loop_
_entity.id
_entity.type
_entity.pdbx_description
1 polymer ?
#
loop_
_entity_poly.entity_id
_entity_poly.type
_entity_poly.pdbx_seq_one_letter_code
_entity_poly.pdbx_strand_id
1 'polypeptide(L)'
;MTPLAELILQIRSIMDLDPDNLTDPYDKYLDLGKIERVDRETLETHRQLPEHDPFLELSSLLQQYIRLHRLEHLYVGLNELFKIYLLLITPRNQEYLTRQVWQVIETLVHYSLKTEYPYTARFWNYLSNCAEPVLVFIIDQSYLKAAKNTLKCLMELSHMAVRAGLHTSKLQHTLRVVELKCSEYSHSELLAIAEEYRQNMEV
;
A
#
# COMPACT_ATOMS: atom_id res chain seq x y z
N MET A 1 1.68 -23.31 -19.28
CA MET A 1 1.09 -22.00 -18.93
C MET A 1 2.21 -21.16 -18.36
N THR A 2 2.22 -19.84 -18.61
CA THR A 2 3.26 -18.95 -18.08
C THR A 2 2.98 -18.61 -16.61
N PRO A 3 4.00 -18.48 -15.74
CA PRO A 3 3.85 -18.14 -14.32
C PRO A 3 3.04 -16.85 -14.04
N LEU A 4 3.03 -15.93 -15.01
CA LEU A 4 2.23 -14.71 -14.99
C LEU A 4 0.73 -14.95 -15.17
N ALA A 5 0.36 -15.91 -16.03
CA ALA A 5 -1.02 -16.32 -16.19
C ALA A 5 -1.53 -16.99 -14.91
N GLU A 6 -0.67 -17.71 -14.18
CA GLU A 6 -0.99 -18.28 -12.85
C GLU A 6 -1.14 -17.22 -11.76
N LEU A 7 -0.31 -16.18 -11.72
CA LEU A 7 -0.48 -15.09 -10.75
C LEU A 7 -1.75 -14.27 -11.05
N ILE A 8 -2.02 -13.99 -12.33
CA ILE A 8 -3.23 -13.30 -12.75
C ILE A 8 -4.46 -14.20 -12.55
N LEU A 9 -4.36 -15.51 -12.77
CA LEU A 9 -5.43 -16.47 -12.43
C LEU A 9 -5.58 -16.65 -10.92
N GLN A 10 -4.53 -16.52 -10.11
CA GLN A 10 -4.63 -16.53 -8.65
C GLN A 10 -5.32 -15.25 -8.16
N ILE A 11 -4.87 -14.08 -8.62
CA ILE A 11 -5.51 -12.79 -8.31
C ILE A 11 -6.95 -12.77 -8.82
N ARG A 12 -7.24 -13.29 -10.02
CA ARG A 12 -8.59 -13.43 -10.56
C ARG A 12 -9.42 -14.48 -9.82
N SER A 13 -8.83 -15.62 -9.45
CA SER A 13 -9.52 -16.67 -8.67
C SER A 13 -9.84 -16.20 -7.26
N ILE A 14 -9.00 -15.37 -6.64
CA ILE A 14 -9.28 -14.71 -5.36
C ILE A 14 -10.43 -13.69 -5.51
N MET A 15 -10.59 -13.11 -6.70
CA MET A 15 -11.62 -12.10 -7.00
C MET A 15 -12.93 -12.66 -7.60
N ASP A 16 -12.94 -13.91 -8.07
CA ASP A 16 -14.12 -14.63 -8.62
C ASP A 16 -14.82 -15.53 -7.57
N LEU A 17 -14.41 -15.49 -6.30
CA LEU A 17 -15.07 -16.29 -5.26
C LEU A 17 -16.42 -15.68 -4.87
N ASP A 18 -17.46 -16.51 -4.97
CA ASP A 18 -18.82 -16.23 -4.50
C ASP A 18 -18.81 -16.01 -2.97
N PRO A 19 -19.17 -14.81 -2.47
CA PRO A 19 -19.07 -14.48 -1.04
C PRO A 19 -19.92 -15.39 -0.14
N ASP A 20 -20.92 -16.09 -0.70
CA ASP A 20 -21.83 -16.95 0.05
C ASP A 20 -21.38 -18.43 0.10
N ASN A 21 -20.30 -18.83 -0.59
CA ASN A 21 -19.92 -20.25 -0.74
C ASN A 21 -18.46 -20.57 -0.37
N LEU A 22 -17.84 -19.70 0.42
CA LEU A 22 -16.47 -19.88 0.89
C LEU A 22 -16.42 -20.52 2.28
N THR A 23 -16.06 -21.80 2.35
CA THR A 23 -15.25 -22.26 3.49
C THR A 23 -13.91 -21.54 3.41
N ASP A 24 -13.84 -20.44 4.16
CA ASP A 24 -12.76 -19.49 4.42
C ASP A 24 -11.39 -19.67 3.69
N PRO A 25 -11.20 -19.06 2.51
CA PRO A 25 -9.89 -18.84 1.90
C PRO A 25 -9.18 -17.58 2.46
N TYR A 26 -9.81 -16.84 3.38
CA TYR A 26 -9.24 -15.66 4.05
C TYR A 26 -8.47 -16.00 5.32
N ASP A 27 -8.63 -17.21 5.87
CA ASP A 27 -7.93 -17.67 7.08
C ASP A 27 -6.39 -17.75 6.91
N LYS A 28 -5.89 -17.68 5.67
CA LYS A 28 -4.45 -17.62 5.32
C LYS A 28 -4.07 -16.44 4.43
N TYR A 29 -5.00 -15.54 4.12
CA TYR A 29 -4.68 -14.41 3.25
C TYR A 29 -4.04 -13.28 4.05
N LEU A 30 -2.77 -12.98 3.75
CA LEU A 30 -2.08 -11.86 4.36
C LEU A 30 -2.68 -10.53 3.88
N ASP A 31 -3.46 -9.85 4.71
CA ASP A 31 -4.05 -8.54 4.41
C ASP A 31 -3.29 -7.44 5.16
N LEU A 32 -2.51 -6.64 4.41
CA LEU A 32 -1.73 -5.53 4.97
C LEU A 32 -2.62 -4.44 5.56
N GLY A 33 -3.90 -4.33 5.17
CA GLY A 33 -4.84 -3.40 5.79
C GLY A 33 -5.34 -3.84 7.18
N LYS A 34 -4.98 -5.04 7.64
CA LYS A 34 -5.46 -5.65 8.91
C LYS A 34 -4.35 -5.98 9.90
N ILE A 35 -3.09 -5.76 9.55
CA ILE A 35 -1.94 -6.07 10.40
C ILE A 35 -1.10 -4.81 10.64
N GLU A 36 -0.40 -4.76 11.76
CA GLU A 36 0.47 -3.64 12.13
C GLU A 36 1.89 -3.80 11.55
N ARG A 37 2.33 -5.05 11.36
CA ARG A 37 3.67 -5.39 10.92
C ARG A 37 3.66 -6.59 10.00
N VAL A 38 4.57 -6.57 9.02
CA VAL A 38 4.90 -7.70 8.16
C VAL A 38 6.41 -7.87 8.15
N ASP A 39 6.89 -9.10 8.04
CA ASP A 39 8.31 -9.42 7.86
C ASP A 39 8.58 -10.13 6.53
N ARG A 40 9.87 -10.28 6.20
CA ARG A 40 10.29 -10.82 4.91
C ARG A 40 9.92 -12.30 4.74
N GLU A 41 10.02 -13.09 5.79
CA GLU A 41 9.67 -14.51 5.78
C GLU A 41 8.18 -14.72 5.51
N THR A 42 7.32 -13.91 6.13
CA THR A 42 5.87 -13.89 5.90
C THR A 42 5.56 -13.49 4.46
N LEU A 43 6.27 -12.53 3.86
CA LEU A 43 6.07 -12.18 2.46
C LEU A 43 6.49 -13.29 1.49
N GLU A 44 7.63 -13.93 1.75
CA GLU A 44 8.24 -14.95 0.87
C GLU A 44 7.44 -16.27 0.89
N THR A 45 6.85 -16.63 2.03
CA THR A 45 5.95 -17.79 2.16
C THR A 45 4.68 -17.68 1.32
N HIS A 46 4.31 -16.47 0.90
CA HIS A 46 3.04 -16.19 0.24
C HIS A 46 3.14 -15.92 -1.27
N ARG A 47 4.31 -16.04 -1.94
CA ARG A 47 4.38 -15.69 -3.38
C ARG A 47 5.52 -16.28 -4.20
N GLN A 48 5.19 -16.60 -5.46
CA GLN A 48 6.13 -16.72 -6.58
C GLN A 48 5.96 -15.47 -7.47
N LEU A 49 7.07 -14.81 -7.82
CA LEU A 49 7.07 -13.60 -8.66
C LEU A 49 7.14 -13.98 -10.15
N PRO A 50 6.44 -13.26 -11.04
CA PRO A 50 6.47 -13.55 -12.48
C PRO A 50 7.79 -13.07 -13.11
N GLU A 51 8.12 -13.62 -14.29
CA GLU A 51 9.33 -13.27 -15.04
C GLU A 51 9.27 -11.87 -15.72
N HIS A 52 8.07 -11.29 -15.87
CA HIS A 52 7.84 -9.97 -16.46
C HIS A 52 7.53 -8.92 -15.39
N ASP A 53 7.62 -7.64 -15.73
CA ASP A 53 7.35 -6.52 -14.82
C ASP A 53 5.89 -6.54 -14.31
N PRO A 54 5.66 -6.90 -13.02
CA PRO A 54 4.32 -7.05 -12.49
C PRO A 54 3.61 -5.71 -12.24
N PHE A 55 4.34 -4.59 -12.19
CA PHE A 55 3.77 -3.30 -11.81
C PHE A 55 2.91 -2.68 -12.91
N LEU A 56 3.35 -2.79 -14.17
CA LEU A 56 2.60 -2.23 -15.30
C LEU A 56 1.22 -2.87 -15.43
N GLU A 57 1.17 -4.20 -15.40
CA GLU A 57 -0.09 -4.95 -15.54
C GLU A 57 -1.02 -4.73 -14.34
N LEU A 58 -0.47 -4.75 -13.12
CA LEU A 58 -1.24 -4.49 -11.92
C LEU A 58 -1.79 -3.05 -11.89
N SER A 59 -1.02 -2.07 -12.37
CA SER A 59 -1.48 -0.69 -12.49
C SER A 59 -2.66 -0.55 -13.45
N SER A 60 -2.62 -1.24 -14.59
CA SER A 60 -3.70 -1.23 -15.57
C SER A 60 -4.98 -1.85 -15.00
N LEU A 61 -4.81 -2.96 -14.27
CA LEU A 61 -5.91 -3.67 -13.63
C LEU A 61 -6.57 -2.84 -12.52
N LEU A 62 -5.78 -2.20 -11.67
CA LEU A 62 -6.29 -1.30 -10.61
C LEU A 62 -7.05 -0.11 -11.19
N GLN A 63 -6.56 0.48 -12.28
CA GLN A 63 -7.25 1.54 -13.00
C GLN A 63 -8.58 1.06 -13.59
N GLN A 64 -8.66 -0.18 -14.07
CA GLN A 64 -9.92 -0.75 -14.53
C GLN A 64 -10.91 -0.93 -13.37
N TYR A 65 -10.46 -1.46 -12.22
CA TYR A 65 -11.35 -1.70 -11.09
C TYR A 65 -11.89 -0.43 -10.45
N ILE A 66 -11.07 0.61 -10.35
CA ILE A 66 -11.57 1.89 -9.84
C ILE A 66 -12.61 2.51 -10.78
N ARG A 67 -12.42 2.41 -12.11
CA ARG A 67 -13.40 2.86 -13.11
C ARG A 67 -14.70 2.08 -13.11
N LEU A 68 -14.65 0.79 -12.77
CA LEU A 68 -15.81 -0.10 -12.69
C LEU A 68 -16.44 -0.15 -11.29
N HIS A 69 -15.99 0.71 -10.38
CA HIS A 69 -16.47 0.78 -8.99
C HIS A 69 -16.33 -0.56 -8.22
N ARG A 70 -15.33 -1.37 -8.55
CA ARG A 70 -15.08 -2.67 -7.89
C ARG A 70 -14.17 -2.50 -6.66
N LEU A 71 -14.73 -2.02 -5.55
CA LEU A 71 -13.97 -1.69 -4.33
C LEU A 71 -13.17 -2.88 -3.76
N GLU A 72 -13.78 -4.06 -3.65
CA GLU A 72 -13.12 -5.24 -3.07
C GLU A 72 -11.93 -5.69 -3.91
N HIS A 73 -12.07 -5.62 -5.24
CA HIS A 73 -10.97 -5.93 -6.16
C HIS A 73 -9.85 -4.88 -6.06
N LEU A 74 -10.21 -3.62 -5.80
CA LEU A 74 -9.24 -2.56 -5.55
C LEU A 74 -8.46 -2.80 -4.25
N TYR A 75 -9.10 -3.31 -3.19
CA TYR A 75 -8.43 -3.69 -1.95
C TYR A 75 -7.42 -4.82 -2.13
N VAL A 76 -7.86 -5.91 -2.80
CA VAL A 76 -6.99 -7.04 -3.11
C VAL A 76 -5.82 -6.59 -3.98
N GLY A 77 -6.10 -5.87 -5.07
CA GLY A 77 -5.04 -5.40 -5.96
C GLY A 77 -4.04 -4.46 -5.29
N LEU A 78 -4.50 -3.56 -4.40
CA LEU A 78 -3.63 -2.66 -3.65
C LEU A 78 -2.76 -3.42 -2.64
N ASN A 79 -3.35 -4.40 -1.94
CA ASN A 79 -2.61 -5.28 -1.04
C ASN A 79 -1.48 -6.01 -1.77
N GLU A 80 -1.82 -6.59 -2.91
CA GLU A 80 -0.86 -7.31 -3.74
C GLU A 80 0.22 -6.39 -4.32
N LEU A 81 -0.14 -5.16 -4.70
CA LEU A 81 0.83 -4.14 -5.13
C LEU A 81 1.87 -3.87 -4.04
N PHE A 82 1.42 -3.66 -2.80
CA PHE A 82 2.31 -3.44 -1.67
C PHE A 82 3.15 -4.67 -1.34
N LYS A 83 2.59 -5.88 -1.32
CA LYS A 83 3.37 -7.10 -1.09
C LYS A 83 4.48 -7.29 -2.13
N ILE A 84 4.17 -7.11 -3.41
CA ILE A 84 5.16 -7.19 -4.51
C ILE A 84 6.25 -6.15 -4.31
N TYR A 85 5.86 -4.93 -3.97
CA TYR A 85 6.79 -3.84 -3.66
C TYR A 85 7.74 -4.22 -2.52
N LEU A 86 7.22 -4.69 -1.39
CA LEU A 86 8.02 -5.08 -0.22
C LEU A 86 8.92 -6.31 -0.49
N LEU A 87 8.50 -7.22 -1.37
CA LEU A 87 9.32 -8.34 -1.81
C LEU A 87 10.49 -7.91 -2.69
N LEU A 88 10.23 -7.01 -3.66
CA LEU A 88 11.18 -6.63 -4.71
C LEU A 88 12.10 -5.46 -4.32
N ILE A 89 11.81 -4.76 -3.24
CA ILE A 89 12.63 -3.63 -2.80
C ILE A 89 14.00 -4.13 -2.30
N THR A 90 15.04 -3.41 -2.72
CA THR A 90 16.44 -3.62 -2.38
C THR A 90 17.13 -2.28 -2.15
N PRO A 91 18.31 -2.23 -1.52
CA PRO A 91 19.05 -0.99 -1.34
C PRO A 91 19.37 -0.25 -2.66
N ARG A 92 19.53 -0.99 -3.77
CA ARG A 92 19.90 -0.46 -5.09
C ARG A 92 18.71 0.15 -5.85
N ASN A 93 17.50 -0.40 -5.71
CA ASN A 93 16.32 0.01 -6.47
C ASN A 93 15.28 0.77 -5.63
N GLN A 94 15.48 0.92 -4.31
CA GLN A 94 14.49 1.47 -3.37
C GLN A 94 13.85 2.78 -3.84
N GLU A 95 14.62 3.75 -4.35
CA GLU A 95 14.06 5.03 -4.80
C GLU A 95 13.15 4.88 -6.03
N TYR A 96 13.63 4.14 -7.04
CA TYR A 96 12.91 3.91 -8.28
C TYR A 96 11.62 3.12 -8.03
N LEU A 97 11.73 2.01 -7.30
CA LEU A 97 10.61 1.11 -7.05
C LEU A 97 9.52 1.79 -6.21
N THR A 98 9.93 2.52 -5.17
CA THR A 98 9.01 3.33 -4.35
C THR A 98 8.24 4.32 -5.21
N ARG A 99 8.94 5.06 -6.09
CA ARG A 99 8.30 6.04 -6.97
C ARG A 99 7.27 5.39 -7.90
N GLN A 100 7.58 4.26 -8.51
CA GLN A 100 6.65 3.54 -9.40
C GLN A 100 5.37 3.16 -8.65
N VAL A 101 5.50 2.57 -7.46
CA VAL A 101 4.36 2.11 -6.66
C VAL A 101 3.49 3.29 -6.21
N TRP A 102 4.10 4.35 -5.67
CA TRP A 102 3.35 5.51 -5.20
C TRP A 102 2.73 6.34 -6.32
N GLN A 103 3.31 6.34 -7.52
CA GLN A 103 2.68 6.96 -8.69
C GLN A 103 1.37 6.26 -9.10
N VAL A 104 1.33 4.92 -8.98
CA VAL A 104 0.08 4.15 -9.19
C VAL A 104 -0.95 4.54 -8.13
N ILE A 105 -0.55 4.57 -6.86
CA ILE A 105 -1.44 4.93 -5.74
C ILE A 105 -1.98 6.35 -5.89
N GLU A 106 -1.11 7.30 -6.22
CA GLU A 106 -1.49 8.70 -6.46
C GLU A 106 -2.51 8.82 -7.59
N THR A 107 -2.35 8.05 -8.67
CA THR A 107 -3.31 8.01 -9.78
C THR A 107 -4.68 7.50 -9.31
N LEU A 108 -4.71 6.44 -8.50
CA LEU A 108 -5.94 5.88 -7.95
C LEU A 108 -6.64 6.86 -7.00
N VAL A 109 -5.88 7.53 -6.11
CA VAL A 109 -6.42 8.55 -5.20
C VAL A 109 -6.98 9.72 -6.01
N HIS A 110 -6.25 10.24 -6.99
CA HIS A 110 -6.75 11.30 -7.86
C HIS A 110 -8.05 10.91 -8.57
N TYR A 111 -8.13 9.68 -9.09
CA TYR A 111 -9.34 9.19 -9.74
C TYR A 111 -10.51 9.12 -8.75
N SER A 112 -10.29 8.56 -7.55
CA SER A 112 -11.31 8.45 -6.51
C SER A 112 -11.87 9.80 -6.05
N LEU A 113 -11.08 10.87 -6.14
CA LEU A 113 -11.48 12.21 -5.70
C LEU A 113 -12.10 13.06 -6.81
N LYS A 114 -11.70 12.85 -8.08
CA LYS A 114 -12.19 13.64 -9.23
C LYS A 114 -13.47 13.10 -9.86
N THR A 115 -13.75 11.83 -9.70
CA THR A 115 -14.93 11.18 -10.29
C THR A 115 -15.99 10.96 -9.22
N GLU A 116 -17.23 10.68 -9.64
CA GLU A 116 -18.32 10.24 -8.74
C GLU A 116 -18.08 8.81 -8.22
N TYR A 117 -16.85 8.50 -7.81
CA TYR A 117 -16.50 7.22 -7.23
C TYR A 117 -17.21 7.10 -5.87
N PRO A 118 -18.16 6.16 -5.69
CA PRO A 118 -19.02 6.16 -4.51
C PRO A 118 -18.31 5.65 -3.24
N TYR A 119 -17.08 5.15 -3.36
CA TYR A 119 -16.37 4.47 -2.27
C TYR A 119 -15.10 5.18 -1.81
N THR A 120 -14.93 6.47 -2.13
CA THR A 120 -13.71 7.24 -1.85
C THR A 120 -13.25 7.15 -0.39
N ALA A 121 -14.15 7.34 0.57
CA ALA A 121 -13.80 7.25 2.00
C ALA A 121 -13.34 5.84 2.41
N ARG A 122 -14.01 4.80 1.89
CA ARG A 122 -13.65 3.40 2.15
C ARG A 122 -12.31 3.04 1.51
N PHE A 123 -12.05 3.51 0.30
CA PHE A 123 -10.77 3.33 -0.39
C PHE A 123 -9.63 4.00 0.39
N TRP A 124 -9.82 5.27 0.76
CA TRP A 124 -8.86 6.04 1.54
C TRP A 124 -8.53 5.39 2.89
N ASN A 125 -9.55 4.94 3.62
CA ASN A 125 -9.36 4.28 4.91
C ASN A 125 -8.49 3.01 4.78
N TYR A 126 -8.76 2.20 3.76
CA TYR A 126 -7.98 1.00 3.51
C TYR A 126 -6.53 1.31 3.12
N LEU A 127 -6.31 2.28 2.21
CA LEU A 127 -4.97 2.74 1.86
C LEU A 127 -4.19 3.23 3.10
N SER A 128 -4.86 3.98 3.97
CA SER A 128 -4.27 4.47 5.22
C SER A 128 -3.89 3.34 6.18
N ASN A 129 -4.69 2.27 6.24
CA ASN A 129 -4.36 1.09 7.04
C ASN A 129 -3.13 0.36 6.51
N CYS A 130 -2.97 0.22 5.18
CA CYS A 130 -1.80 -0.43 4.59
C CYS A 130 -0.50 0.36 4.80
N ALA A 131 -0.57 1.67 5.04
CA ALA A 131 0.62 2.53 5.15
C ALA A 131 1.54 2.12 6.32
N GLU A 132 0.97 1.67 7.43
CA GLU A 132 1.70 1.32 8.65
C GLU A 132 2.62 0.10 8.46
N PRO A 133 2.13 -1.10 8.12
CA PRO A 133 3.01 -2.25 7.91
C PRO A 133 4.02 -2.05 6.78
N VAL A 134 3.66 -1.26 5.75
CA VAL A 134 4.60 -0.90 4.67
C VAL A 134 5.75 -0.05 5.19
N LEU A 135 5.48 1.02 5.93
CA LEU A 135 6.52 1.89 6.49
C LEU A 135 7.37 1.16 7.53
N VAL A 136 6.74 0.40 8.43
CA VAL A 136 7.45 -0.38 9.45
C VAL A 136 8.40 -1.37 8.79
N PHE A 137 7.97 -2.11 7.77
CA PHE A 137 8.84 -3.03 7.04
C PHE A 137 10.04 -2.30 6.42
N ILE A 138 9.82 -1.18 5.72
CA ILE A 138 10.88 -0.43 5.05
C ILE A 138 11.92 0.08 6.04
N ILE A 139 11.47 0.56 7.21
CA ILE A 139 12.34 1.04 8.29
C ILE A 139 13.11 -0.11 8.92
N ASP A 140 12.44 -1.21 9.28
CA ASP A 140 13.04 -2.41 9.84
C ASP A 140 14.14 -2.98 8.91
N GLN A 141 13.96 -2.86 7.59
CA GLN A 141 14.93 -3.29 6.58
C GLN A 141 15.96 -2.20 6.20
N SER A 142 15.97 -1.06 6.89
CA SER A 142 16.89 0.08 6.65
C SER A 142 16.84 0.64 5.22
N TYR A 143 15.70 0.56 4.54
CA TYR A 143 15.49 1.18 3.23
C TYR A 143 15.13 2.67 3.36
N LEU A 144 16.04 3.46 3.93
CA LEU A 144 15.76 4.82 4.39
C LEU A 144 15.30 5.77 3.28
N LYS A 145 15.79 5.60 2.05
CA LYS A 145 15.38 6.46 0.93
C LYS A 145 13.96 6.14 0.48
N ALA A 146 13.57 4.87 0.54
CA ALA A 146 12.18 4.47 0.32
C ALA A 146 11.26 4.97 1.45
N ALA A 147 11.71 4.94 2.70
CA ALA A 147 10.94 5.49 3.82
C ALA A 147 10.68 6.98 3.63
N LYS A 148 11.72 7.76 3.31
CA LYS A 148 11.61 9.19 3.02
C LYS A 148 10.65 9.49 1.87
N ASN A 149 10.78 8.78 0.75
CA ASN A 149 9.88 8.97 -0.40
C ASN A 149 8.45 8.57 -0.07
N THR A 150 8.26 7.48 0.68
CA THR A 150 6.93 7.03 1.12
C THR A 150 6.25 8.05 2.02
N LEU A 151 6.96 8.59 3.02
CA LEU A 151 6.43 9.64 3.90
C LEU A 151 6.03 10.87 3.10
N LYS A 152 6.87 11.30 2.14
CA LYS A 152 6.57 12.45 1.28
C LYS A 152 5.29 12.22 0.47
N CYS A 153 5.16 11.05 -0.17
CA CYS A 153 3.96 10.71 -0.95
C CYS A 153 2.72 10.66 -0.05
N LEU A 154 2.80 10.04 1.14
CA LEU A 154 1.68 10.02 2.08
C LEU A 154 1.27 11.43 2.53
N MET A 155 2.22 12.33 2.72
CA MET A 155 1.94 13.72 3.04
C MET A 155 1.16 14.42 1.92
N GLU A 156 1.61 14.27 0.67
CA GLU A 156 0.91 14.81 -0.51
C GLU A 156 -0.51 14.25 -0.64
N LEU A 157 -0.68 12.93 -0.50
CA LEU A 157 -1.98 12.26 -0.54
C LEU A 157 -2.90 12.71 0.60
N SER A 158 -2.35 12.94 1.80
CA SER A 158 -3.13 13.40 2.95
C SER A 158 -3.69 14.80 2.74
N HIS A 159 -2.92 15.72 2.13
CA HIS A 159 -3.41 17.05 1.80
C HIS A 159 -4.56 16.97 0.78
N MET A 160 -4.48 16.04 -0.18
CA MET A 160 -5.59 15.80 -1.10
C MET A 160 -6.83 15.26 -0.39
N ALA A 161 -6.64 14.34 0.56
CA ALA A 161 -7.69 13.73 1.35
C ALA A 161 -8.40 14.77 2.24
N VAL A 162 -7.65 15.61 2.95
CA VAL A 162 -8.19 16.69 3.81
C VAL A 162 -9.01 17.68 2.99
N ARG A 163 -8.52 18.09 1.81
CA ARG A 163 -9.27 18.98 0.90
C ARG A 163 -10.59 18.39 0.42
N ALA A 164 -10.71 17.06 0.41
CA ALA A 164 -11.92 16.34 0.08
C ALA A 164 -12.77 15.94 1.30
N GLY A 165 -12.43 16.43 2.50
CA GLY A 165 -13.16 16.16 3.74
C GLY A 165 -12.95 14.75 4.30
N LEU A 166 -11.88 14.06 3.91
CA LEU A 166 -11.54 12.73 4.44
C LEU A 166 -10.69 12.83 5.70
N HIS A 167 -10.91 11.92 6.65
CA HIS A 167 -10.17 11.87 7.90
C HIS A 167 -8.74 11.30 7.72
N THR A 168 -7.77 11.87 8.42
CA THR A 168 -6.34 11.48 8.38
C THR A 168 -5.86 10.83 9.69
N SER A 169 -6.75 10.58 10.66
CA SER A 169 -6.40 10.07 12.00
C SER A 169 -5.56 8.79 11.96
N LYS A 170 -5.86 7.86 11.05
CA LYS A 170 -5.06 6.65 10.89
C LYS A 170 -3.62 6.96 10.44
N LEU A 171 -3.43 7.89 9.51
CA LEU A 171 -2.08 8.30 9.08
C LEU A 171 -1.32 9.03 10.19
N GLN A 172 -2.00 9.85 11.00
CA GLN A 172 -1.38 10.47 12.18
C GLN A 172 -0.88 9.41 13.17
N HIS A 173 -1.68 8.38 13.42
CA HIS A 173 -1.27 7.23 14.23
C HIS A 173 -0.08 6.49 13.60
N THR A 174 -0.12 6.20 12.30
CA THR A 174 0.99 5.59 11.56
C THR A 174 2.28 6.41 11.70
N LEU A 175 2.20 7.73 11.57
CA LEU A 175 3.35 8.62 11.74
C LEU A 175 3.92 8.53 13.16
N ARG A 176 3.06 8.44 14.19
CA ARG A 176 3.52 8.23 15.57
C ARG A 176 4.26 6.89 15.73
N VAL A 177 3.80 5.82 15.10
CA VAL A 177 4.51 4.52 15.10
C VAL A 177 5.87 4.65 14.41
N VAL A 178 5.94 5.37 13.28
CA VAL A 178 7.19 5.64 12.56
C VAL A 178 8.17 6.45 13.41
N GLU A 179 7.71 7.48 14.13
CA GLU A 179 8.55 8.26 15.05
C GLU A 179 9.22 7.33 16.09
N LEU A 180 8.45 6.45 16.73
CA LEU A 180 8.96 5.49 17.71
C LEU A 180 10.02 4.58 17.08
N LYS A 181 9.74 4.01 15.89
CA LYS A 181 10.67 3.14 15.17
C LYS A 181 11.96 3.86 14.76
N CYS A 182 11.86 5.07 14.23
CA CYS A 182 13.03 5.86 13.85
C CYS A 182 13.88 6.25 15.07
N SER A 183 13.24 6.50 16.22
CA SER A 183 13.94 6.73 17.49
C SER A 183 14.69 5.48 17.95
N GLU A 184 14.05 4.31 17.93
CA GLU A 184 14.66 3.00 18.28
C GLU A 184 15.90 2.70 17.43
N TYR A 185 15.85 2.98 16.12
CA TYR A 185 16.94 2.71 15.17
C TYR A 185 17.90 3.89 14.95
N SER A 186 17.78 4.99 15.71
CA SER A 186 18.63 6.18 15.59
C SER A 186 18.62 6.81 14.18
N HIS A 187 17.49 6.77 13.47
CA HIS A 187 17.27 7.41 12.18
C HIS A 187 16.75 8.84 12.34
N SER A 188 17.60 9.74 12.84
CA SER A 188 17.23 11.12 13.21
C SER A 188 16.60 11.94 12.08
N GLU A 189 17.06 11.76 10.84
CA GLU A 189 16.47 12.47 9.68
C GLU A 189 15.02 12.03 9.42
N LEU A 190 14.75 10.72 9.43
CA LEU A 190 13.39 10.20 9.20
C LEU A 190 12.46 10.53 10.38
N LEU A 191 12.99 10.53 11.60
CA LEU A 191 12.25 10.97 12.79
C LEU A 191 11.75 12.40 12.60
N ALA A 192 12.65 13.34 12.27
CA ALA A 192 12.29 14.74 12.08
C ALA A 192 11.23 14.93 10.98
N ILE A 193 11.34 14.19 9.87
CA ILE A 193 10.35 14.22 8.78
C ILE A 193 8.98 13.71 9.27
N ALA A 194 8.95 12.61 10.02
CA ALA A 194 7.70 12.04 10.54
C ALA A 194 7.02 13.00 11.54
N GLU A 195 7.79 13.61 12.44
CA GLU A 195 7.30 14.60 13.40
C GLU A 195 6.71 15.83 12.70
N GLU A 196 7.43 16.37 11.71
CA GLU A 196 6.98 17.51 10.90
C GLU A 196 5.66 17.19 10.18
N TYR A 197 5.57 16.02 9.55
CA TYR A 197 4.38 15.63 8.80
C TYR A 197 3.18 15.37 9.71
N ARG A 198 3.40 14.79 10.90
CA ARG A 198 2.29 14.58 11.85
C ARG A 198 1.72 15.90 12.34
N GLN A 199 2.58 16.86 12.68
CA GLN A 199 2.16 18.20 13.10
C GLN A 199 1.38 18.93 11.99
N ASN A 200 1.84 18.82 10.75
CA ASN A 200 1.16 19.45 9.61
C ASN A 200 -0.17 18.78 9.23
N MET A 201 -0.37 17.51 9.60
CA MET A 201 -1.65 16.80 9.43
C MET A 201 -2.69 17.10 10.53
N GLU A 202 -2.30 17.75 11.63
CA GLU A 202 -3.20 18.08 12.76
C GLU A 202 -4.06 19.34 12.54
N VAL A 203 -3.95 19.97 11.36
CA VAL A 203 -4.59 21.25 11.01
C VAL A 203 -5.85 21.08 10.17
#